data_AF-A0AA86UW59-F1
#
_entry.id   AF-A0AA86UW59-F1
#
_cell.length_a   1.000
_cell.length_b   1.000
_cell.length_c   1.000
_cell.angle_alpha   90.00
_cell.angle_beta   90.00
_cell.angle_gamma   90.00
#
_symmetry.space_group_name_H-M   'P 1'
#
loop_
_entity.id
_entity.type
_entity.pdbx_description
1 polymer ?
#
loop_
_entity_poly.entity_id
_entity_poly.type
_entity_poly.pdbx_seq_one_letter_code
_entity_poly.pdbx_strand_id
1 'polypeptide(L)'
;MGAAMFGSDLKDNLLKSFAPCKWIWIDICSLLFAIVVIVVYPLIVYPIKMSISNMCGQDPQSKKGYRIQLIVTIVFVSLSMGLAMLLEAIVAIFGLFQSVAGIIFYFVTPICLIVQYPQIKAQRQTHDTDNTSELAVSVEESTELKADSLPERSPIQCINYQNDVNCQVDNAPLEIASATDLQQDKSQIIQQYNNSINIGLVSAQRKILGIFGIIVFSLICIVGVWMNGVDAVNAFK
;
A
#
# COMPACT_ATOMS: atom_id res chain seq x y z
N MET A 1 -15.94 20.95 24.39
CA MET A 1 -17.30 21.01 24.98
C MET A 1 -17.55 19.89 25.98
N GLY A 2 -17.16 18.64 25.75
CA GLY A 2 -17.31 17.57 26.75
C GLY A 2 -16.63 17.85 28.11
N ALA A 3 -15.40 18.36 28.12
CA ALA A 3 -14.66 18.66 29.35
C ALA A 3 -15.35 19.71 30.27
N ALA A 4 -16.17 20.61 29.71
CA ALA A 4 -16.92 21.58 30.49
C ALA A 4 -18.16 20.97 31.17
N MET A 5 -18.64 19.82 30.68
CA MET A 5 -19.90 19.21 31.12
C MET A 5 -19.70 18.10 32.17
N PHE A 6 -18.52 17.47 32.20
CA PHE A 6 -18.22 16.34 33.10
C PHE A 6 -17.35 16.70 34.31
N GLY A 7 -16.91 17.95 34.43
CA GLY A 7 -16.04 18.38 35.52
C GLY A 7 -14.64 17.78 35.45
N SER A 8 -13.89 17.88 36.56
CA SER A 8 -12.49 17.44 36.66
C SER A 8 -12.30 15.92 36.82
N ASP A 9 -13.36 15.16 37.12
CA ASP A 9 -13.32 13.71 37.38
C ASP A 9 -13.73 12.86 36.16
N LEU A 10 -13.12 13.14 35.01
CA LEU A 10 -13.31 12.34 33.80
C LEU A 10 -12.45 11.07 33.85
N LYS A 11 -13.08 9.89 33.91
CA LYS A 11 -12.37 8.63 33.67
C LYS A 11 -12.03 8.48 32.18
N ASP A 12 -10.91 7.82 31.90
CA ASP A 12 -10.41 7.57 30.53
C ASP A 12 -11.42 6.84 29.63
N ASN A 13 -12.31 6.06 30.22
CA ASN A 13 -13.44 5.47 29.50
C ASN A 13 -14.70 6.27 29.80
N LEU A 14 -15.15 7.05 28.82
CA LEU A 14 -16.33 7.92 28.92
C LEU A 14 -17.57 7.14 29.39
N LEU A 15 -17.74 5.88 28.95
CA LEU A 15 -18.86 5.02 29.35
C LEU A 15 -18.80 4.61 30.82
N LYS A 16 -17.58 4.48 31.38
CA LYS A 16 -17.36 4.14 32.79
C LYS A 16 -17.68 5.31 33.71
N SER A 17 -17.58 6.55 33.22
CA SER A 17 -18.00 7.75 33.95
C SER A 17 -19.51 7.82 34.17
N PHE A 18 -20.30 7.10 33.36
CA PHE A 18 -21.75 7.01 33.52
C PHE A 18 -22.25 5.77 34.27
N ALA A 19 -21.35 4.86 34.66
CA ALA A 19 -21.70 3.65 35.41
C ALA A 19 -22.57 3.86 36.68
N PRO A 20 -22.43 4.94 37.49
CA PRO A 20 -23.31 5.14 38.65
C PRO A 20 -24.75 5.47 38.27
N CYS A 21 -25.00 5.89 37.02
CA CYS A 21 -26.31 6.23 36.51
C CYS A 21 -26.83 5.05 35.68
N LYS A 22 -27.74 4.25 36.25
CA LYS A 22 -28.33 3.05 35.61
C LYS A 22 -29.32 3.39 34.49
N TRP A 23 -28.83 4.05 33.45
CA TRP A 23 -29.63 4.55 32.34
C TRP A 23 -29.58 3.54 31.20
N ILE A 24 -30.73 2.97 30.86
CA ILE A 24 -30.88 1.96 29.80
C ILE A 24 -30.28 2.39 28.44
N TRP A 25 -30.30 3.69 28.14
CA TRP A 25 -29.74 4.24 26.91
C TRP A 25 -28.23 4.03 26.77
N ILE A 26 -27.48 4.05 27.88
CA ILE A 26 -26.03 3.90 27.86
C ILE A 26 -25.65 2.46 27.57
N ASP A 27 -26.40 1.50 28.11
CA ASP A 27 -26.23 0.07 27.80
C ASP A 27 -26.51 -0.20 26.32
N ILE A 28 -27.56 0.42 25.75
CA ILE A 28 -27.88 0.32 24.31
C ILE A 28 -26.73 0.89 23.46
N CYS A 29 -26.20 2.07 23.81
CA CYS A 29 -25.06 2.66 23.11
C CYS A 29 -23.80 1.78 23.20
N SER A 30 -23.51 1.22 24.37
CA SER A 30 -22.38 0.31 24.56
C SER A 30 -22.53 -0.98 23.73
N LEU A 31 -23.74 -1.53 23.65
CA LEU A 31 -24.06 -2.69 22.81
C LEU A 31 -23.85 -2.38 21.33
N LEU A 32 -24.37 -1.25 20.85
CA LEU A 32 -24.18 -0.81 19.46
C LEU A 32 -22.70 -0.62 19.12
N PHE A 33 -21.94 0.00 20.03
CA PHE A 33 -20.50 0.15 19.87
C PHE A 33 -19.78 -1.20 19.78
N ALA A 34 -20.14 -2.17 20.63
CA ALA A 34 -19.58 -3.52 20.57
C ALA A 34 -19.85 -4.21 19.23
N ILE A 35 -21.06 -4.08 18.68
CA ILE A 35 -21.42 -4.62 17.35
C ILE A 35 -20.54 -4.00 16.26
N VAL A 36 -20.36 -2.67 16.29
CA VAL A 36 -19.49 -1.98 15.32
C VAL A 36 -18.06 -2.51 15.41
N VAL A 37 -17.51 -2.66 16.63
CA VAL A 37 -16.16 -3.20 16.83
C VAL A 37 -16.03 -4.63 16.29
N ILE A 38 -17.03 -5.49 16.50
CA ILE A 38 -17.03 -6.87 15.97
C ILE A 38 -16.93 -6.90 14.44
N VAL A 39 -17.60 -5.97 13.74
CA VAL A 39 -17.58 -5.89 12.28
C VAL A 39 -16.30 -5.22 11.77
N VAL A 40 -15.84 -4.17 12.43
CA VAL A 40 -14.67 -3.38 12.01
C VAL A 40 -13.36 -4.14 12.24
N TYR A 41 -13.27 -4.92 13.31
CA TYR A 41 -12.06 -5.68 13.65
C TYR A 41 -11.53 -6.57 12.50
N PRO A 42 -12.32 -7.48 11.90
CA PRO A 42 -11.85 -8.31 10.79
C PRO A 42 -11.47 -7.49 9.54
N LEU A 43 -12.14 -6.36 9.29
CA LEU A 43 -11.82 -5.48 8.17
C LEU A 43 -10.42 -4.85 8.31
N ILE A 44 -10.03 -4.47 9.53
CA ILE A 44 -8.70 -3.92 9.81
C ILE A 44 -7.62 -5.01 9.77
N VAL A 45 -7.92 -6.22 10.27
CA VAL A 45 -6.96 -7.32 10.32
C VAL A 45 -6.68 -7.91 8.94
N TYR A 46 -7.65 -7.90 8.03
CA TYR A 46 -7.53 -8.47 6.68
C TYR A 46 -6.33 -7.94 5.86
N PRO A 47 -6.13 -6.63 5.66
CA PRO A 47 -5.00 -6.11 4.88
C PRO A 47 -3.64 -6.44 5.53
N ILE A 48 -3.57 -6.44 6.86
CA ILE A 48 -2.36 -6.81 7.61
C ILE A 48 -2.00 -8.27 7.32
N LYS A 49 -2.99 -9.15 7.38
CA LYS A 49 -2.85 -10.57 7.07
C LYS A 49 -2.38 -10.80 5.63
N MET A 50 -2.94 -10.06 4.67
CA MET A 50 -2.51 -10.13 3.26
C MET A 50 -1.07 -9.65 3.07
N SER A 51 -0.70 -8.53 3.70
CA SER A 51 0.66 -7.99 3.62
C SER A 51 1.69 -8.99 4.18
N ILE A 52 1.41 -9.64 5.31
CA ILE A 52 2.30 -10.64 5.91
C ILE A 52 2.41 -11.88 5.03
N SER A 53 1.29 -12.38 4.49
CA SER A 53 1.30 -13.53 3.57
C SER A 53 2.16 -13.26 2.33
N ASN A 54 2.05 -12.05 1.77
CA ASN A 54 2.83 -11.64 0.61
C ASN A 54 4.33 -11.49 0.94
N MET A 55 4.66 -10.95 2.11
CA MET A 55 6.06 -10.87 2.58
C MET A 55 6.71 -12.24 2.77
N CYS A 56 5.92 -13.27 3.09
CA CYS A 56 6.41 -14.65 3.16
C CYS A 56 6.54 -15.33 1.79
N GLY A 57 6.22 -14.64 0.68
CA GLY A 57 6.34 -15.17 -0.68
C GLY A 57 5.41 -16.36 -0.95
N GLN A 58 4.31 -16.48 -0.20
CA GLN A 58 3.34 -17.57 -0.39
C GLN A 58 2.03 -17.03 -0.93
N ASP A 59 1.55 -17.68 -1.99
CA ASP A 59 0.23 -17.40 -2.53
C ASP A 59 -0.86 -17.67 -1.48
N PRO A 60 -1.80 -16.72 -1.29
CA PRO A 60 -2.85 -16.83 -0.28
C PRO A 60 -3.83 -17.99 -0.57
N GLN A 61 -3.88 -18.47 -1.82
CA GLN A 61 -4.71 -19.62 -2.20
C GLN A 61 -4.03 -20.98 -1.99
N SER A 62 -2.73 -21.00 -1.69
CA SER A 62 -2.01 -22.24 -1.42
C SER A 62 -2.38 -22.83 -0.06
N LYS A 63 -2.39 -24.17 0.05
CA LYS A 63 -2.58 -24.88 1.33
C LYS A 63 -1.57 -24.44 2.40
N LYS A 64 -0.36 -24.08 1.98
CA LYS A 64 0.68 -23.54 2.89
C LYS A 64 0.37 -22.11 3.32
N GLY A 65 -0.10 -21.26 2.40
CA GLY A 65 -0.53 -19.89 2.67
C GLY A 65 -1.66 -19.83 3.70
N TYR A 66 -2.65 -20.72 3.59
CA TYR A 66 -3.75 -20.82 4.56
C TYR A 66 -3.27 -21.11 6.00
N ARG A 67 -2.24 -21.96 6.18
CA ARG A 67 -1.70 -22.26 7.51
C ARG A 67 -1.01 -21.05 8.13
N ILE A 68 -0.19 -20.33 7.37
CA ILE A 68 0.49 -19.11 7.84
C ILE A 68 -0.55 -18.06 8.23
N GLN A 69 -1.54 -17.88 7.37
CA GLN A 69 -2.67 -16.99 7.60
C GLN A 69 -3.42 -17.27 8.91
N LEU A 70 -3.66 -18.55 9.22
CA LEU A 70 -4.30 -18.98 10.46
C LEU A 70 -3.42 -18.70 11.69
N ILE A 71 -2.12 -18.98 11.60
CA ILE A 71 -1.15 -18.70 12.67
C ILE A 71 -1.10 -17.20 12.96
N VAL A 72 -1.03 -16.35 11.93
CA VAL A 72 -1.01 -14.89 12.08
C VAL A 72 -2.28 -14.40 12.79
N THR A 73 -3.46 -14.94 12.43
CA THR A 73 -4.72 -14.59 13.11
C THR A 73 -4.69 -14.98 14.59
N ILE A 74 -4.23 -16.19 14.93
CA ILE A 74 -4.16 -16.65 16.33
C ILE A 74 -3.22 -15.76 17.13
N VAL A 75 -2.04 -15.45 16.59
CA VAL A 75 -1.06 -14.56 17.23
C VAL A 75 -1.66 -13.16 17.44
N PHE A 76 -2.33 -12.61 16.42
CA PHE A 76 -2.92 -11.27 16.50
C PHE A 76 -4.05 -11.19 17.52
N VAL A 77 -4.93 -12.20 17.58
CA VAL A 77 -5.99 -12.29 18.60
C VAL A 77 -5.42 -12.46 20.00
N SER A 78 -4.37 -13.28 20.15
CA SER A 78 -3.72 -13.48 21.45
C SER A 78 -3.05 -12.18 21.94
N LEU A 79 -2.41 -11.44 21.04
CA LEU A 79 -1.74 -10.18 21.34
C LEU A 79 -2.75 -9.06 21.64
N SER A 80 -3.87 -8.99 20.91
CA SER A 80 -4.94 -8.02 21.20
C SER A 80 -5.63 -8.32 22.53
N MET A 81 -5.85 -9.60 22.85
CA MET A 81 -6.35 -10.02 24.17
C MET A 81 -5.37 -9.66 25.29
N GLY A 82 -4.07 -9.91 25.10
CA GLY A 82 -3.02 -9.53 26.06
C GLY A 82 -2.97 -8.02 26.29
N LEU A 83 -3.05 -7.22 25.23
CA LEU A 83 -3.12 -5.75 25.34
C LEU A 83 -4.38 -5.30 26.08
N ALA A 84 -5.54 -5.94 25.82
CA ALA A 84 -6.79 -5.63 26.51
C ALA A 84 -6.72 -5.92 28.02
N MET A 85 -5.92 -6.91 28.46
CA MET A 85 -5.71 -7.20 29.88
C MET A 85 -4.72 -6.24 30.55
N LEU A 86 -3.68 -5.79 29.84
CA LEU A 86 -2.61 -4.97 30.43
C LEU A 86 -2.93 -3.48 30.47
N LEU A 87 -3.84 -3.01 29.64
CA LEU A 87 -4.04 -1.58 29.40
C LEU A 87 -5.48 -1.19 29.77
N GLU A 88 -5.68 -0.78 31.01
CA GLU A 88 -6.96 -0.23 31.47
C GLU A 88 -7.27 1.15 30.87
N ALA A 89 -6.23 1.87 30.44
CA ALA A 89 -6.31 3.23 29.92
C ALA A 89 -6.26 3.28 28.37
N ILE A 90 -7.42 3.22 27.73
CA ILE A 90 -7.59 3.28 26.26
C ILE A 90 -6.91 4.51 25.65
N VAL A 91 -6.96 5.66 26.34
CA VAL A 91 -6.37 6.93 25.90
C VAL A 91 -4.85 6.83 25.79
N ALA A 92 -4.18 6.14 26.72
CA ALA A 92 -2.74 5.95 26.68
C ALA A 92 -2.31 5.12 25.47
N ILE A 93 -3.09 4.07 25.13
CA ILE A 93 -2.85 3.22 23.97
C ILE A 93 -2.96 4.03 22.69
N PHE A 94 -4.09 4.73 22.51
CA PHE A 94 -4.30 5.54 21.32
C PHE A 94 -3.25 6.66 21.22
N GLY A 95 -2.89 7.30 22.34
CA GLY A 95 -1.82 8.30 22.36
C GLY A 95 -0.49 7.74 21.89
N LEU A 96 -0.09 6.55 22.35
CA LEU A 96 1.15 5.91 21.95
C LEU A 96 1.14 5.52 20.46
N PHE A 97 0.12 4.78 20.01
CA PHE A 97 0.04 4.36 18.61
C PHE A 97 -0.13 5.53 17.64
N GLN A 98 -0.93 6.54 18.01
CA GLN A 98 -1.13 7.73 17.18
C GLN A 98 0.13 8.59 17.11
N SER A 99 0.89 8.70 18.21
CA SER A 99 2.18 9.38 18.20
C SER A 99 3.17 8.68 17.27
N VAL A 100 3.34 7.36 17.41
CA VAL A 100 4.27 6.57 16.58
C VAL A 100 3.84 6.57 15.11
N ALA A 101 2.58 6.27 14.83
CA ALA A 101 2.04 6.29 13.47
C ALA A 101 2.10 7.70 12.88
N GLY A 102 1.81 8.73 13.68
CA GLY A 102 1.90 10.12 13.28
C GLY A 102 3.30 10.51 12.84
N ILE A 103 4.33 10.13 13.61
CA ILE A 103 5.73 10.36 13.23
C ILE A 103 6.05 9.67 11.89
N ILE A 104 5.66 8.41 11.73
CA ILE A 104 5.97 7.63 10.52
C ILE A 104 5.25 8.19 9.28
N PHE A 105 3.97 8.48 9.37
CA PHE A 105 3.17 8.89 8.21
C PHE A 105 3.34 10.37 7.88
N TYR A 106 3.40 11.27 8.87
CA TYR A 106 3.49 12.71 8.61
C TYR A 106 4.91 13.21 8.36
N PHE A 107 5.93 12.56 8.94
CA PHE A 107 7.32 13.03 8.78
C PHE A 107 8.16 12.06 7.96
N VAL A 108 8.25 10.80 8.36
CA VAL A 108 9.18 9.84 7.72
C VAL A 108 8.77 9.54 6.28
N THR A 109 7.50 9.23 6.05
CA THR A 109 6.99 8.87 4.72
C THR A 109 7.23 9.98 3.68
N PRO A 110 6.84 11.26 3.89
CA PRO A 110 7.10 12.30 2.90
C PRO A 110 8.59 12.57 2.71
N ILE A 111 9.42 12.54 3.77
CA ILE A 111 10.87 12.70 3.63
C ILE A 111 11.46 11.57 2.77
N CYS A 112 11.09 10.31 3.04
CA CYS A 112 11.53 9.17 2.23
C CYS A 112 11.09 9.30 0.76
N LEU A 113 9.87 9.77 0.51
CA LEU A 113 9.39 10.00 -0.86
C LEU A 113 10.21 11.09 -1.55
N ILE A 114 10.47 12.22 -0.89
CA ILE A 114 11.28 13.31 -1.47
C ILE A 114 12.69 12.82 -1.83
N VAL A 115 13.31 11.99 -0.99
CA VAL A 115 14.66 11.46 -1.22
C VAL A 115 14.69 10.38 -2.32
N GLN A 116 13.70 9.49 -2.38
CA GLN A 116 13.66 8.40 -3.37
C GLN A 116 13.14 8.82 -4.74
N TYR A 117 12.27 9.84 -4.80
CA TYR A 117 11.69 10.34 -6.04
C TYR A 117 12.72 10.69 -7.15
N PRO A 118 13.83 11.42 -6.88
CA PRO A 118 14.81 11.73 -7.93
C PRO A 118 15.52 10.49 -8.47
N GLN A 119 15.77 9.48 -7.64
CA GLN A 119 16.45 8.25 -8.07
C GLN A 119 15.59 7.46 -9.06
N ILE A 120 14.29 7.37 -8.79
CA ILE A 120 13.33 6.71 -9.68
C ILE A 120 13.19 7.49 -11.00
N LYS A 121 13.24 8.82 -10.94
CA LYS A 121 13.20 9.68 -12.14
C LYS A 121 14.42 9.47 -13.03
N ALA A 122 15.62 9.35 -12.45
CA ALA A 122 16.85 9.09 -13.21
C ALA A 122 16.84 7.70 -13.88
N GLN A 123 16.35 6.66 -13.20
CA GLN A 123 16.26 5.30 -13.76
C GLN A 123 15.28 5.17 -14.92
N ARG A 124 14.20 5.96 -14.96
CA ARG A 124 13.26 5.93 -16.09
C ARG A 124 13.88 6.54 -17.37
N GLN A 125 14.69 7.58 -17.25
CA GLN A 125 15.30 8.23 -18.41
C GLN A 125 16.29 7.33 -19.16
N THR A 126 17.03 6.47 -18.45
CA THR A 126 17.96 5.52 -19.08
C THR A 126 17.22 4.43 -19.86
N HIS A 127 16.07 3.95 -19.37
CA HIS A 127 15.32 2.88 -20.03
C HIS A 127 14.66 3.33 -21.35
N ASP A 128 14.29 4.60 -21.48
CA ASP A 128 13.70 5.13 -22.73
C ASP A 128 14.78 5.36 -23.81
N THR A 129 16.04 5.58 -23.43
CA THR A 129 17.14 5.86 -24.37
C THR A 129 17.67 4.59 -25.03
N ASP A 130 17.75 3.47 -24.29
CA ASP A 130 18.19 2.18 -24.86
C ASP A 130 17.17 1.62 -25.86
N ASN A 131 15.87 1.70 -25.56
CA ASN A 131 14.82 1.24 -26.47
C ASN A 131 14.75 2.04 -27.78
N THR A 132 15.15 3.31 -27.75
CA THR A 132 15.16 4.18 -28.96
C THR A 132 16.38 3.92 -29.83
N SER A 133 17.51 3.52 -29.23
CA SER A 133 18.76 3.27 -29.94
C SER A 133 18.73 1.94 -30.71
N GLU A 134 18.05 0.91 -30.18
CA GLU A 134 17.87 -0.37 -30.88
C GLU A 134 16.89 -0.26 -32.07
N LEU A 135 15.91 0.64 -31.98
CA LEU A 135 14.98 0.93 -33.08
C LEU A 135 15.62 1.78 -34.20
N ALA A 136 16.63 2.59 -33.88
CA ALA A 136 17.34 3.39 -34.88
C ALA A 136 18.37 2.57 -35.68
N VAL A 137 19.03 1.60 -35.04
CA VAL A 137 20.01 0.72 -35.70
C VAL A 137 19.36 -0.26 -36.69
N SER A 138 18.08 -0.59 -36.49
CA SER A 138 17.32 -1.46 -37.41
C SER A 138 16.69 -0.74 -38.61
N VAL A 139 16.73 0.59 -38.67
CA VAL A 139 16.17 1.38 -39.79
C VAL A 139 17.25 1.82 -40.79
N GLU A 140 18.53 1.90 -40.38
CA GLU A 140 19.63 2.30 -41.28
C GLU A 140 20.15 1.16 -42.17
N GLU A 141 19.95 -0.10 -41.80
CA GLU A 141 20.41 -1.28 -42.57
C GLU A 141 19.35 -1.79 -43.57
N SER A 142 18.65 -0.91 -44.27
CA SER A 142 17.76 -1.30 -45.40
C SER A 142 17.63 -0.25 -46.51
N THR A 143 18.41 0.84 -46.49
CA THR A 143 18.28 1.90 -47.50
C THR A 143 19.57 2.10 -48.31
N GLU A 144 20.11 1.02 -48.88
CA GLU A 144 21.04 1.10 -50.01
C GLU A 144 20.73 -0.02 -51.01
N LEU A 145 19.74 0.17 -51.89
CA LEU A 145 19.91 -0.10 -53.32
C LEU A 145 18.72 0.37 -54.18
N LYS A 146 19.12 1.14 -55.19
CA LYS A 146 18.56 1.23 -56.56
C LYS A 146 17.40 2.19 -56.82
N ALA A 147 17.83 3.37 -57.29
CA ALA A 147 17.08 4.27 -58.13
C ALA A 147 16.52 3.56 -59.37
N ASP A 148 15.21 3.67 -59.57
CA ASP A 148 14.60 3.70 -60.90
C ASP A 148 13.38 4.63 -60.90
N SER A 149 13.30 5.40 -61.97
CA SER A 149 12.35 6.42 -62.42
C SER A 149 11.02 6.64 -61.66
N LEU A 150 10.80 7.91 -61.27
CA LEU A 150 9.59 8.78 -61.38
C LEU A 150 8.22 8.10 -61.62
N PRO A 151 7.17 8.52 -60.89
CA PRO A 151 6.47 9.73 -61.34
C PRO A 151 6.20 10.76 -60.24
N GLU A 152 6.16 12.03 -60.66
CA GLU A 152 5.65 13.17 -59.90
C GLU A 152 4.39 12.80 -59.11
N ARG A 153 4.45 12.98 -57.78
CA ARG A 153 3.25 13.14 -56.98
C ARG A 153 3.44 14.26 -55.96
N SER A 154 2.48 15.16 -56.04
CA SER A 154 2.30 16.49 -55.44
C SER A 154 2.66 16.66 -53.96
N PRO A 155 2.96 17.91 -53.53
CA PRO A 155 3.28 18.22 -52.14
C PRO A 155 2.09 17.94 -51.22
N ILE A 156 2.32 17.12 -50.19
CA ILE A 156 1.36 16.91 -49.09
C ILE A 156 1.37 18.18 -48.25
N GLN A 157 0.32 18.98 -48.41
CA GLN A 157 -0.07 20.02 -47.48
C GLN A 157 -0.42 19.39 -46.13
N CYS A 158 0.21 19.88 -45.06
CA CYS A 158 -0.24 19.64 -43.70
C CYS A 158 -1.59 20.32 -43.51
N ILE A 159 -2.66 19.54 -43.39
CA ILE A 159 -4.00 20.04 -43.06
C ILE A 159 -4.07 20.22 -41.54
N ASN A 160 -4.27 21.47 -41.13
CA ASN A 160 -4.70 21.87 -39.80
C ASN A 160 -6.02 21.16 -39.45
N TYR A 161 -6.08 20.55 -38.26
CA TYR A 161 -7.31 20.02 -37.69
C TYR A 161 -8.26 21.17 -37.35
N GLN A 162 -9.24 21.42 -38.21
CA GLN A 162 -10.46 22.08 -37.81
C GLN A 162 -11.65 21.58 -38.65
N ASN A 163 -12.65 21.09 -37.92
CA ASN A 163 -14.05 20.90 -38.28
C ASN A 163 -14.46 19.73 -39.21
N ASP A 164 -15.40 18.97 -38.66
CA ASP A 164 -16.55 18.28 -39.26
C ASP A 164 -16.53 17.99 -40.76
N VAL A 165 -16.65 16.70 -41.13
CA VAL A 165 -17.70 16.19 -42.03
C VAL A 165 -17.53 14.68 -42.25
N ASN A 166 -18.68 14.02 -42.07
CA ASN A 166 -19.11 12.70 -42.52
C ASN A 166 -18.41 12.18 -43.81
N CYS A 167 -17.88 10.95 -43.80
CA CYS A 167 -17.43 10.26 -45.01
C CYS A 167 -17.87 8.79 -45.00
N GLN A 168 -18.54 8.42 -46.10
CA GLN A 168 -19.03 7.09 -46.44
C GLN A 168 -17.92 6.05 -46.54
N VAL A 169 -18.26 4.85 -46.11
CA VAL A 169 -17.45 3.63 -46.16
C VAL A 169 -17.60 2.98 -47.53
N ASP A 170 -16.56 3.05 -48.36
CA ASP A 170 -16.40 2.14 -49.50
C ASP A 170 -15.58 0.92 -49.06
N ASN A 171 -16.23 -0.24 -49.17
CA ASN A 171 -15.70 -1.54 -48.76
C ASN A 171 -14.74 -2.08 -49.82
N ALA A 172 -13.43 -2.00 -49.55
CA ALA A 172 -12.43 -2.85 -50.20
C ALA A 172 -12.06 -4.02 -49.26
N PRO A 173 -11.96 -5.27 -49.74
CA PRO A 173 -11.61 -6.41 -48.92
C PRO A 173 -10.12 -6.34 -48.52
N LEU A 174 -9.89 -6.05 -47.24
CA LEU A 174 -8.58 -6.04 -46.60
C LEU A 174 -8.15 -7.49 -46.30
N GLU A 175 -6.95 -7.86 -46.78
CA GLU A 175 -6.26 -9.10 -46.40
C GLU A 175 -6.10 -9.17 -44.88
N ILE A 176 -6.62 -10.25 -44.30
CA ILE A 176 -6.51 -10.58 -42.88
C ILE A 176 -5.10 -11.14 -42.65
N ALA A 177 -4.12 -10.25 -42.48
CA ALA A 177 -2.86 -10.59 -41.86
C ALA A 177 -3.10 -10.78 -40.35
N SER A 178 -2.93 -12.03 -39.92
CA SER A 178 -2.89 -12.59 -38.57
C SER A 178 -2.85 -11.62 -37.38
N ALA A 179 -4.01 -11.42 -36.73
CA ALA A 179 -4.14 -10.77 -35.42
C ALA A 179 -3.56 -11.60 -34.24
N THR A 180 -3.00 -12.79 -34.52
CA THR A 180 -2.50 -13.73 -33.52
C THR A 180 -1.09 -13.36 -33.02
N ASP A 181 -0.24 -12.76 -33.87
CA ASP A 181 1.15 -12.47 -33.50
C ASP A 181 1.28 -11.24 -32.59
N LEU A 182 0.35 -10.28 -32.69
CA LEU A 182 0.34 -9.07 -31.85
C LEU A 182 -0.08 -9.35 -30.39
N GLN A 183 -0.80 -10.45 -30.13
CA GLN A 183 -1.16 -10.85 -28.75
C GLN A 183 -0.02 -11.58 -28.03
N GLN A 184 0.84 -12.29 -28.78
CA GLN A 184 1.93 -13.05 -28.18
C GLN A 184 3.04 -12.11 -27.66
N ASP A 185 3.31 -11.02 -28.38
CA ASP A 185 4.29 -10.00 -28.00
C ASP A 185 3.89 -9.21 -26.72
N LYS A 186 2.61 -8.80 -26.60
CA LYS A 186 2.11 -8.12 -25.39
C LYS A 186 2.22 -8.97 -24.12
N SER A 187 2.09 -10.30 -24.25
CA SER A 187 2.15 -11.20 -23.09
C SER A 187 3.59 -11.37 -22.54
N GLN A 188 4.61 -11.28 -23.41
CA GLN A 188 6.01 -11.39 -23.00
C GLN A 188 6.50 -10.10 -22.32
N ILE A 189 6.06 -8.93 -22.81
CA ILE A 189 6.38 -7.63 -22.20
C ILE A 189 5.83 -7.52 -20.76
N ILE A 190 4.63 -8.07 -20.48
CA ILE A 190 4.06 -8.09 -19.13
C ILE A 190 4.83 -9.02 -18.18
N GLN A 191 5.32 -10.17 -18.66
CA GLN A 191 6.15 -11.06 -17.83
C GLN A 191 7.54 -10.47 -17.54
N GLN A 192 8.14 -9.75 -18.48
CA GLN A 192 9.46 -9.14 -18.29
C GLN A 192 9.40 -7.96 -17.32
N TYR A 193 8.30 -7.18 -17.32
CA TYR A 193 8.03 -6.14 -16.32
C TYR A 193 7.84 -6.70 -14.89
N ASN A 194 7.24 -7.89 -14.75
CA ASN A 194 7.13 -8.54 -13.44
C ASN A 194 8.47 -9.08 -12.91
N ASN A 195 9.43 -9.40 -13.80
CA ASN A 195 10.76 -9.88 -13.41
C ASN A 195 11.78 -8.76 -13.14
N SER A 196 11.63 -7.57 -13.75
CA SER A 196 12.47 -6.40 -13.46
C SER A 196 12.10 -5.69 -12.14
N ILE A 197 10.96 -6.06 -11.54
CA ILE A 197 10.62 -5.82 -10.12
C ILE A 197 11.39 -6.82 -9.21
N ASN A 198 12.64 -7.13 -9.54
CA ASN A 198 13.64 -7.62 -8.59
C ASN A 198 14.51 -6.41 -8.19
N ILE A 199 14.05 -5.46 -7.38
CA ILE A 199 13.88 -5.55 -5.90
C ILE A 199 15.13 -6.07 -5.15
N GLY A 200 16.25 -6.41 -5.81
CA GLY A 200 17.42 -6.99 -5.15
C GLY A 200 18.14 -6.04 -4.17
N LEU A 201 18.31 -4.77 -4.53
CA LEU A 201 19.16 -3.85 -3.75
C LEU A 201 18.38 -2.92 -2.79
N VAL A 202 17.16 -2.53 -3.15
CA VAL A 202 16.26 -1.72 -2.28
C VAL A 202 15.64 -2.56 -1.14
N SER A 203 15.63 -3.89 -1.29
CA SER A 203 15.16 -4.87 -0.29
C SER A 203 15.96 -4.85 1.02
N ALA A 204 17.30 -4.72 0.95
CA ALA A 204 18.13 -4.81 2.15
C ALA A 204 17.95 -3.60 3.09
N GLN A 205 17.91 -2.38 2.56
CA GLN A 205 17.69 -1.18 3.39
C GLN A 205 16.28 -1.11 3.97
N ARG A 206 15.24 -1.55 3.24
CA ARG A 206 13.87 -1.62 3.79
C ARG A 206 13.74 -2.67 4.90
N LYS A 207 14.49 -3.79 4.81
CA LYS A 207 14.57 -4.79 5.89
C LYS A 207 15.25 -4.22 7.14
N ILE A 208 16.34 -3.47 6.98
CA ILE A 208 17.04 -2.84 8.12
C ILE A 208 16.14 -1.78 8.78
N LEU A 209 15.46 -0.93 8.00
CA LEU A 209 14.56 0.08 8.54
C LEU A 209 13.36 -0.55 9.26
N GLY A 210 12.82 -1.65 8.74
CA GLY A 210 11.78 -2.44 9.38
C GLY A 210 12.23 -3.08 10.70
N ILE A 211 13.42 -3.68 10.73
CA ILE A 211 14.00 -4.26 11.95
C ILE A 211 14.26 -3.16 13.00
N PHE A 212 14.77 -2.00 12.58
CA PHE A 212 14.98 -0.87 13.48
C PHE A 212 13.67 -0.38 14.10
N GLY A 213 12.61 -0.29 13.30
CA GLY A 213 11.27 0.04 13.79
C GLY A 213 10.76 -0.97 14.83
N ILE A 214 10.97 -2.27 14.59
CA ILE A 214 10.58 -3.34 15.53
C ILE A 214 11.37 -3.25 16.84
N ILE A 215 12.70 -3.01 16.77
CA ILE A 215 13.56 -2.90 17.96
C ILE A 215 13.17 -1.69 18.81
N VAL A 216 12.99 -0.53 18.18
CA VAL A 216 12.56 0.69 18.88
C VAL A 216 11.18 0.49 19.51
N PHE A 217 10.26 -0.17 18.80
CA PHE A 217 8.95 -0.51 19.32
C PHE A 217 9.02 -1.46 20.53
N SER A 218 9.79 -2.53 20.45
CA SER A 218 10.00 -3.45 21.59
C SER A 218 10.58 -2.75 22.80
N LEU A 219 11.53 -1.82 22.61
CA LEU A 219 12.09 -1.03 23.72
C LEU A 219 11.04 -0.12 24.38
N ILE A 220 10.23 0.58 23.57
CA ILE A 220 9.14 1.43 24.10
C ILE A 220 8.13 0.58 24.89
N CYS A 221 7.78 -0.61 24.39
CA CYS A 221 6.88 -1.52 25.10
C CYS A 221 7.48 -2.02 26.42
N ILE A 222 8.77 -2.38 26.44
CA ILE A 222 9.46 -2.80 27.67
C ILE A 222 9.47 -1.68 28.70
N VAL A 223 9.76 -0.44 28.29
CA VAL A 223 9.74 0.73 29.16
C VAL A 223 8.33 0.98 29.69
N GLY A 224 7.30 0.91 28.85
CA GLY A 224 5.91 1.10 29.27
C GLY A 224 5.44 0.04 30.29
N VAL A 225 5.77 -1.24 30.06
CA VAL A 225 5.47 -2.33 31.01
C VAL A 225 6.24 -2.12 32.32
N TRP A 226 7.50 -1.69 32.25
CA TRP A 226 8.31 -1.44 33.43
C TRP A 226 7.77 -0.28 34.26
N MET A 227 7.40 0.84 33.64
CA MET A 227 6.81 1.99 34.33
C MET A 227 5.48 1.62 35.01
N ASN A 228 4.59 0.92 34.30
CA ASN A 228 3.34 0.44 34.90
C ASN A 228 3.57 -0.57 36.05
N GLY A 229 4.60 -1.41 35.94
CA GLY A 229 4.96 -2.34 37.01
C GLY A 229 5.48 -1.63 38.27
N VAL A 230 6.29 -0.58 38.11
CA VAL A 230 6.79 0.24 39.22
C VAL A 230 5.63 0.96 39.91
N ASP A 231 4.71 1.54 39.16
CA ASP A 231 3.53 2.22 39.72
C ASP A 231 2.61 1.24 40.45
N ALA A 232 2.40 0.04 39.91
CA ALA A 232 1.63 -1.01 40.59
C ALA A 232 2.28 -1.42 41.93
N VAL A 233 3.60 -1.65 41.96
CA VAL A 233 4.32 -2.03 43.19
C VAL A 233 4.28 -0.90 44.24
N ASN A 234 4.38 0.35 43.80
CA ASN A 234 4.27 1.50 44.70
C ASN A 234 2.85 1.70 45.24
N ALA A 235 1.82 1.30 44.49
CA ALA A 235 0.43 1.35 44.95
C ALA A 235 0.11 0.30 46.04
N PHE A 236 0.94 -0.74 46.19
CA PHE A 236 0.78 -1.79 47.21
C PHE A 236 1.64 -1.56 48.47
N LYS A 237 2.46 -0.50 48.53
CA LYS A 237 3.21 -0.09 49.72
C LYS A 237 2.48 1.02 50.47
#